data_AF-A0A9D6J739-F1
#
_entry.id   AF-A0A9D6J739-F1
#
_cell.length_a   1.000
_cell.length_b   1.000
_cell.length_c   1.000
_cell.angle_alpha   90.00
_cell.angle_beta   90.00
_cell.angle_gamma   90.00
#
_symmetry.space_group_name_H-M   'P 1'
#
loop_
_entity.id
_entity.type
_entity.pdbx_description
1 polymer ?
#
loop_
_entity_poly.entity_id
_entity_poly.type
_entity_poly.pdbx_seq_one_letter_code
_entity_poly.pdbx_strand_id
1 'polypeptide(L)' 'LVILDEIFPAIHWDLLSEEDLLNFIFSKPIEIELILTGRYASPKFFEIADLVTDMVEVKHYLRKGISSREGFDH' A
#
# COMPACT_ATOMS: atom_id res chain seq x y z
N LEU A 1 6.39 -14.85 1.31
CA LEU A 1 5.51 -13.70 1.56
C LEU A 1 6.35 -12.52 2.05
N VAL A 2 6.25 -11.38 1.39
CA VAL A 2 6.83 -10.11 1.82
C VAL A 2 5.72 -9.06 1.81
N ILE A 3 5.67 -8.22 2.84
CA ILE A 3 4.67 -7.15 2.97
C ILE A 3 5.42 -5.83 2.92
N LEU A 4 5.09 -5.00 1.94
CA LEU A 4 5.57 -3.63 1.83
C LEU A 4 4.45 -2.71 2.32
N ASP A 5 4.48 -2.44 3.61
CA ASP A 5 3.47 -1.61 4.27
C ASP A 5 3.72 -0.13 3.99
N GLU A 6 2.67 0.61 3.61
CA GLU A 6 2.73 2.04 3.26
C GLU A 6 3.76 2.41 2.18
N ILE A 7 3.96 1.50 1.22
CA ILE A 7 4.91 1.70 0.12
C ILE A 7 4.43 2.77 -0.88
N PHE A 8 3.12 2.86 -1.11
CA PHE A 8 2.58 3.81 -2.08
C PHE A 8 2.69 5.26 -1.62
N PRO A 9 2.41 5.63 -0.35
CA PRO A 9 2.74 6.97 0.14
C PRO A 9 4.23 7.30 0.07
N ALA A 10 5.12 6.33 0.29
CA ALA A 10 6.55 6.55 0.14
C ALA A 10 6.93 6.95 -1.30
N ILE A 11 6.30 6.33 -2.31
CA ILE A 11 6.44 6.74 -3.71
C ILE A 11 5.80 8.11 -3.96
N HIS A 12 4.59 8.33 -3.44
CA HIS A 12 3.84 9.57 -3.63
C HIS A 12 4.58 10.81 -3.08
N TRP A 13 5.39 10.63 -2.04
CA TRP A 13 6.23 11.68 -1.45
C TRP A 13 7.69 11.64 -1.92
N ASP A 14 7.98 10.97 -3.05
CA ASP A 14 9.30 10.88 -3.67
C ASP A 14 10.42 10.34 -2.75
N LEU A 15 10.07 9.55 -1.72
CA LEU A 15 11.04 8.88 -0.85
C LEU A 15 11.65 7.64 -1.51
N LEU A 16 10.93 7.07 -2.47
CA LEU A 16 11.33 5.95 -3.32
C LEU A 16 10.79 6.20 -4.73
N SER A 17 11.55 5.88 -5.77
CA SER A 17 11.03 6.03 -7.13
C SER A 17 10.04 4.91 -7.47
N GLU A 18 9.00 5.24 -8.24
CA GLU A 18 8.05 4.24 -8.76
C GLU A 18 8.76 3.17 -9.60
N GLU A 19 9.78 3.58 -10.36
CA GLU A 19 10.55 2.70 -11.23
C GLU A 19 11.36 1.67 -10.43
N ASP A 20 11.95 2.05 -9.30
CA ASP A 20 12.67 1.12 -8.43
C ASP A 20 11.74 0.04 -7.89
N LEU A 21 10.52 0.40 -7.45
CA LEU A 21 9.55 -0.58 -6.98
C LEU A 21 9.09 -1.51 -8.10
N LEU A 22 8.81 -0.99 -9.30
CA LEU A 22 8.43 -1.82 -10.45
C LEU A 22 9.54 -2.82 -10.80
N ASN A 23 10.79 -2.36 -10.87
CA ASN A 23 11.95 -3.23 -11.12
C ASN A 23 12.11 -4.30 -10.03
N PHE A 24 11.88 -3.94 -8.77
CA PHE A 24 11.86 -4.91 -7.66
C PHE A 24 10.76 -5.97 -7.83
N ILE A 25 9.54 -5.55 -8.17
CA ILE A 25 8.40 -6.46 -8.38
C ILE A 25 8.70 -7.46 -9.50
N PHE A 26 9.30 -7.02 -10.61
CA PHE A 26 9.63 -7.90 -11.74
C PHE A 26 10.87 -8.76 -11.53
N SER A 27 11.81 -8.35 -10.67
CA SER A 27 13.03 -9.11 -10.39
C SER A 27 12.87 -10.14 -9.27
N LYS A 28 11.76 -10.10 -8.52
CA LYS A 28 11.51 -11.05 -7.42
C LYS A 28 11.40 -12.50 -7.94
N PRO A 29 11.81 -13.51 -7.15
CA PRO A 29 11.50 -14.91 -7.44
C PRO A 29 9.99 -15.17 -7.50
N ILE A 30 9.57 -16.10 -8.36
CA ILE A 30 8.15 -16.36 -8.62
C ILE A 30 7.42 -16.95 -7.40
N GLU A 31 8.15 -17.65 -6.52
CA GLU A 31 7.62 -18.26 -5.31
C GLU A 31 7.31 -17.23 -4.21
N ILE A 32 7.74 -15.97 -4.38
CA ILE A 32 7.51 -14.90 -3.41
C ILE A 32 6.22 -14.16 -3.74
N GLU A 33 5.24 -14.30 -2.84
CA GLU A 33 4.06 -13.44 -2.80
C GLU A 33 4.40 -12.07 -2.20
N LEU A 34 3.96 -11.00 -2.85
CA LEU A 34 4.09 -9.61 -2.39
C LEU A 34 2.72 -9.05 -2.03
N ILE A 35 2.64 -8.39 -0.88
CA ILE A 35 1.49 -7.56 -0.51
C ILE A 35 1.97 -6.12 -0.40
N LEU A 36 1.33 -5.22 -1.15
CA LEU A 36 1.61 -3.80 -1.17
C LEU A 36 0.42 -3.07 -0.56
N THR A 37 0.65 -2.20 0.42
CA THR A 37 -0.42 -1.43 1.06
C THR A 37 -0.15 0.08 0.97
N GLY A 38 -1.17 0.85 1.33
CA GLY A 38 -1.11 2.29 1.43
C GLY A 38 -1.96 2.98 0.37
N ARG A 39 -2.08 4.30 0.54
CA ARG A 39 -2.89 5.17 -0.32
C ARG A 39 -2.08 5.63 -1.54
N TYR A 40 -2.78 6.14 -2.56
CA TYR A 40 -2.16 6.76 -3.74
C TYR A 40 -1.41 5.81 -4.68
N ALA A 41 -1.76 4.51 -4.67
CA ALA A 41 -1.27 3.57 -5.67
C ALA A 41 -1.58 4.10 -7.08
N SER A 42 -0.55 4.15 -7.93
CA SER A 42 -0.71 4.58 -9.32
C SER A 42 -1.40 3.50 -10.16
N PRO A 43 -2.05 3.88 -11.29
CA PRO A 43 -2.72 2.92 -12.16
C PRO A 43 -1.86 1.77 -12.65
N LYS A 44 -0.54 1.99 -12.81
CA LYS A 44 0.41 0.97 -13.26
C LYS A 44 0.43 -0.24 -12.33
N PHE A 45 0.27 -0.04 -11.02
CA PHE A 45 0.24 -1.14 -10.07
C PHE A 45 -1.04 -1.97 -10.16
N PHE A 46 -2.17 -1.37 -10.54
CA PHE A 46 -3.41 -2.12 -10.77
C PHE A 46 -3.34 -2.99 -12.02
N GLU A 47 -2.60 -2.56 -13.04
CA GLU A 47 -2.45 -3.32 -14.29
C GLU A 47 -1.61 -4.58 -14.12
N ILE A 48 -0.64 -4.57 -13.21
CA ILE A 48 0.30 -5.68 -13.00
C ILE A 48 -0.06 -6.58 -11.81
N ALA A 49 -0.97 -6.15 -10.94
CA ALA A 49 -1.34 -6.91 -9.76
C ALA A 49 -2.35 -8.02 -10.10
N ASP A 50 -2.12 -9.22 -9.55
CA ASP A 50 -3.06 -10.33 -9.67
C ASP A 50 -4.35 -10.10 -8.85
N LEU A 51 -4.24 -9.34 -7.75
CA LEU A 51 -5.35 -9.00 -6.86
C LEU A 51 -5.23 -7.55 -6.39
N VAL A 52 -6.32 -6.81 -6.49
CA VAL A 52 -6.44 -5.44 -5.98
C VAL A 52 -7.65 -5.36 -5.07
N THR A 53 -7.47 -4.82 -3.87
CA THR A 53 -8.56 -4.51 -2.93
C THR A 53 -8.52 -3.03 -2.59
N ASP A 54 -9.64 -2.34 -2.81
CA ASP A 54 -9.79 -0.92 -2.45
C ASP A 54 -10.59 -0.78 -1.14
N MET A 55 -9.96 -0.16 -0.14
CA MET A 55 -10.54 0.06 1.19
C MET A 55 -11.15 1.46 1.27
N VAL A 56 -12.44 1.57 0.96
CA VAL A 56 -13.16 2.85 1.02
C VAL A 56 -13.63 3.17 2.44
N GLU A 57 -13.27 4.34 2.97
CA GLU A 57 -13.75 4.84 4.27
C GLU A 57 -15.24 5.20 4.20
N VAL A 58 -16.12 4.23 4.47
CA VAL A 58 -17.58 4.49 4.58
C VAL A 58 -17.92 5.22 5.88
N LYS A 59 -17.22 4.90 6.98
CA LYS A 59 -17.36 5.55 8.28
C LYS A 59 -16.09 5.36 9.12
N HIS A 60 -15.68 6.39 9.85
CA HIS A 60 -14.57 6.32 10.80
C HIS A 60 -14.88 7.10 12.08
N TYR A 61 -14.55 6.56 13.26
CA TYR A 61 -14.82 7.23 14.54
C TYR A 61 -14.02 8.51 14.75
N LEU A 62 -12.88 8.65 14.04
CA LEU A 62 -12.16 9.93 13.94
C LEU A 62 -13.06 11.07 13.47
N ARG A 63 -14.03 10.80 12.57
CA ARG A 63 -15.02 11.80 12.13
C ARG A 63 -15.97 12.25 13.24
N LYS A 64 -16.07 11.49 14.34
CA LYS A 64 -16.83 11.81 15.55
C LYS A 64 -15.94 12.42 16.64
N GLY A 65 -14.70 12.76 16.35
CA GLY A 65 -13.74 13.34 17.30
C GLY A 65 -13.10 12.33 18.24
N ILE A 66 -13.30 11.03 18.03
CA ILE A 66 -12.61 9.98 18.81
C ILE A 66 -11.22 9.80 18.21
N SER A 67 -10.18 10.12 18.98
CA SER A 67 -8.78 9.97 18.58
C SER A 67 -8.36 8.50 18.46
N SER A 68 -7.10 8.28 18.08
CA SER A 68 -6.48 6.96 18.10
C SER A 68 -6.66 6.29 19.47
N ARG A 69 -6.93 4.99 19.43
CA ARG A 69 -7.11 4.15 20.62
C ARG A 69 -5.99 3.13 20.67
N GLU A 70 -5.33 3.03 21.82
CA GLU A 70 -4.28 2.03 22.03
C GLU A 70 -4.81 0.61 21.73
N GLY A 71 -4.03 -0.14 20.95
CA GLY A 71 -4.39 -1.49 20.49
C GLY A 71 -5.36 -1.53 19.31
N PHE A 72 -5.83 -0.38 18.80
CA PHE A 72 -6.66 -0.28 17.60
C PHE A 72 -5.98 0.54 16.50
N ASP A 73 -5.46 1.71 16.86
CA ASP A 73 -4.78 2.64 15.95
C ASP A 73 -3.38 2.94 16.48
N HIS A 74 -2.43 3.18 15.59
CA HIS A 74 -1.06 3.59 15.89
C HIS A 74 -0.53 4.54 14.82
#